data_AF-A0A1M6VJB1-F1
#
_entry.id   AF-A0A1M6VJB1-F1
#
_cell.length_a   1.000
_cell.length_b   1.000
_cell.length_c   1.000
_cell.angle_alpha   90.00
_cell.angle_beta   90.00
_cell.angle_gamma   90.00
#
_symmetry.space_group_name_H-M   'P 1'
#
loop_
_entity.id
_entity.type
_entity.pdbx_description
1 polymer ?
#
loop_
_entity_poly.entity_id
_entity_poly.type
_entity_poly.pdbx_seq_one_letter_code
_entity_poly.pdbx_strand_id
1 'polypeptide(L)' 'MYEAMTDKLIDVLADLPQAVAQPHRQGEVRELADALDTVANTVASRSTDTGSTEAQAGRVVVDGFRAAAQLCRSAM' A
#
# COMPACT_ATOMS: atom_id res chain seq x y z
N MET A 1 -9.38 15.36 3.90
CA MET A 1 -8.86 14.99 2.57
C MET A 1 -7.99 13.72 2.59
N TYR A 2 -7.35 13.35 3.71
CA TYR A 2 -6.69 12.04 3.86
C TYR A 2 -7.67 10.86 4.03
N GLU A 3 -8.84 11.07 4.64
CA GLU A 3 -9.84 10.00 4.87
C GLU A 3 -10.31 9.31 3.57
N ALA A 4 -10.69 10.08 2.54
CA ALA A 4 -11.23 9.52 1.30
C ALA A 4 -10.21 8.68 0.49
N MET A 5 -8.91 8.93 0.69
CA MET A 5 -7.85 8.12 0.08
C MET A 5 -7.60 6.83 0.87
N THR A 6 -7.99 6.81 2.13
CA THR A 6 -7.81 5.67 3.03
C THR A 6 -8.89 4.61 2.80
N ASP A 7 -10.16 5.01 2.65
CA ASP A 7 -11.27 4.06 2.41
C ASP A 7 -11.10 3.29 1.09
N LYS A 8 -10.77 3.99 -0.01
CA LYS A 8 -10.49 3.33 -1.29
C LYS A 8 -9.32 2.36 -1.20
N LEU A 9 -8.30 2.69 -0.39
CA LEU A 9 -7.14 1.83 -0.21
C LEU A 9 -7.48 0.60 0.63
N ILE A 10 -8.32 0.77 1.66
CA ILE A 10 -8.85 -0.31 2.50
C ILE A 10 -9.68 -1.27 1.64
N ASP A 11 -10.61 -0.76 0.83
CA ASP A 11 -11.44 -1.59 -0.05
C ASP A 11 -10.59 -2.41 -1.02
N VAL A 12 -9.58 -1.78 -1.61
CA VAL A 12 -8.67 -2.46 -2.55
C VAL A 12 -7.77 -3.47 -1.85
N LEU A 13 -7.31 -3.19 -0.62
CA LEU A 13 -6.58 -4.16 0.20
C LEU A 13 -7.47 -5.33 0.66
N ALA A 14 -8.77 -5.08 0.88
CA ALA A 14 -9.74 -6.11 1.23
C ALA A 14 -10.10 -7.02 0.05
N ASP A 15 -10.11 -6.49 -1.19
CA ASP A 15 -10.39 -7.26 -2.40
C ASP A 15 -9.16 -8.03 -2.93
N LEU A 16 -7.97 -7.67 -2.45
CA LEU A 16 -6.67 -8.23 -2.85
C LEU A 16 -6.60 -9.77 -2.79
N PRO A 17 -7.07 -10.46 -1.71
CA PRO A 17 -7.07 -11.92 -1.65
C PRO A 17 -7.93 -12.56 -2.75
N GLN A 18 -9.05 -11.94 -3.11
CA GLN A 18 -9.91 -12.42 -4.20
C GLN A 18 -9.28 -12.14 -5.57
N ALA A 19 -8.65 -10.99 -5.74
CA ALA A 19 -7.96 -10.62 -6.98
C ALA A 19 -6.75 -11.52 -7.25
N VAL A 20 -6.00 -11.90 -6.21
CA VAL A 20 -4.85 -12.82 -6.29
C VAL A 20 -5.28 -14.24 -6.68
N ALA A 21 -6.45 -14.70 -6.23
CA ALA A 21 -6.99 -16.01 -6.60
C ALA A 21 -7.44 -16.10 -8.07
N GLN A 22 -7.48 -14.97 -8.80
CA GLN A 22 -7.99 -14.88 -10.15
C GLN A 22 -6.86 -14.57 -11.15
N PRO A 23 -6.38 -15.55 -11.94
CA PRO A 23 -5.22 -15.38 -12.82
C PRO A 23 -5.42 -14.32 -13.92
N HIS A 24 -6.66 -14.04 -14.33
CA HIS A 24 -6.98 -12.96 -15.27
C HIS A 24 -6.91 -11.55 -14.66
N ARG A 25 -6.81 -11.43 -13.34
CA ARG A 25 -6.65 -10.15 -12.62
C ARG A 25 -5.21 -9.85 -12.19
N GLN A 26 -4.23 -10.65 -12.61
CA GLN A 26 -2.82 -10.40 -12.27
C GLN A 26 -2.32 -9.01 -12.72
N GLY A 27 -2.88 -8.45 -13.80
CA GLY A 27 -2.61 -7.06 -14.22
C GLY A 27 -3.06 -6.04 -13.16
N GLU A 28 -4.28 -6.19 -12.64
CA GLU A 28 -4.84 -5.33 -11.59
C GLU A 28 -4.04 -5.47 -10.28
N VAL A 29 -3.63 -6.69 -9.92
CA VAL A 29 -2.78 -6.95 -8.74
C VAL A 29 -1.40 -6.29 -8.88
N ARG A 30 -0.89 -6.17 -10.11
CA ARG A 30 0.39 -5.50 -10.40
C ARG A 30 0.29 -3.99 -10.30
N GLU A 31 -0.74 -3.41 -10.91
CA GLU A 31 -1.03 -1.98 -10.79
C GLU A 31 -1.23 -1.58 -9.32
N LEU A 32 -1.88 -2.44 -8.54
CA LEU A 32 -2.03 -2.24 -7.11
C LEU A 32 -0.70 -2.29 -6.35
N ALA A 33 0.17 -3.24 -6.66
CA ALA A 33 1.51 -3.31 -6.06
C ALA A 33 2.31 -2.02 -6.32
N ASP A 34 2.24 -1.48 -7.54
CA ASP A 34 2.92 -0.23 -7.92
C ASP A 34 2.28 1.00 -7.26
N ALA A 35 0.95 1.02 -7.12
CA ALA A 35 0.24 2.07 -6.40
C ALA A 35 0.61 2.09 -4.90
N LEU A 36 0.67 0.92 -4.26
CA LEU A 36 1.10 0.79 -2.86
C LEU A 36 2.53 1.29 -2.65
N ASP A 37 3.44 0.97 -3.56
CA ASP A 37 4.83 1.46 -3.51
C ASP A 37 4.91 2.98 -3.69
N THR A 38 4.09 3.54 -4.58
CA THR A 38 3.99 4.99 -4.81
C THR A 38 3.47 5.72 -3.57
N VAL A 39 2.44 5.17 -2.91
CA VAL A 39 1.91 5.71 -1.66
C VAL A 39 2.95 5.60 -0.55
N ALA A 40 3.65 4.46 -0.43
CA ALA A 40 4.73 4.27 0.53
C ALA A 40 5.84 5.33 0.34
N ASN A 41 6.28 5.57 -0.89
CA ASN A 41 7.29 6.59 -1.18
C ASN A 41 6.79 8.03 -0.90
N THR A 42 5.51 8.29 -1.13
CA THR A 42 4.87 9.58 -0.80
C THR A 42 4.79 9.82 0.71
N VAL A 43 4.44 8.80 1.50
CA VAL A 43 4.40 8.90 2.97
C VAL A 43 5.81 9.02 3.54
N ALA A 44 6.77 8.25 2.99
CA ALA A 44 8.18 8.31 3.41
C ALA A 44 8.80 9.69 3.15
N SER A 45 8.57 10.27 1.97
CA SER A 45 9.05 11.62 1.62
C SER A 45 8.43 12.75 2.44
N ARG A 46 7.25 12.53 3.02
CA ARG A 46 6.60 13.46 3.95
C ARG A 46 6.96 13.23 5.41
N SER A 47 7.48 12.05 5.75
CA SER A 47 7.86 11.64 7.11
C SER A 47 9.36 11.85 7.38
N THR A 48 9.91 12.98 6.93
CA THR A 48 11.35 13.30 7.03
C THR A 48 11.78 13.75 8.42
N ASP A 49 10.84 14.14 9.28
CA ASP A 49 11.15 14.63 10.62
C ASP A 49 11.27 13.48 11.64
N THR A 50 12.47 12.94 11.77
CA THR A 50 12.77 11.70 12.51
C THR A 50 12.50 11.74 14.02
N GLY A 51 12.10 12.89 14.57
CA GLY A 51 11.87 13.08 16.02
C GLY A 51 10.40 13.03 16.47
N SER A 52 9.44 13.04 15.54
CA SER A 52 8.00 13.05 15.88
C SER A 52 7.39 11.65 15.90
N THR A 53 6.48 11.41 16.85
CA THR A 53 5.60 10.22 16.87
C THR A 53 4.86 10.04 15.54
N GLU A 54 4.56 11.12 14.83
CA GLU A 54 3.93 11.09 13.50
C GLU A 54 4.85 10.53 12.42
N ALA A 55 6.15 10.84 12.46
CA ALA A 55 7.11 10.26 11.52
C ALA A 55 7.36 8.78 11.82
N GLN A 56 7.27 8.39 13.09
CA GLN A 56 7.33 6.98 13.50
C GLN A 56 6.09 6.21 13.04
N ALA A 57 4.90 6.78 13.18
CA ALA A 57 3.66 6.24 12.61
C ALA A 57 3.71 6.17 11.08
N GLY A 58 4.25 7.20 10.42
CA GLY A 58 4.47 7.25 8.98
C GLY A 58 5.35 6.10 8.48
N ARG A 59 6.42 5.75 9.20
CA ARG A 59 7.27 4.58 8.87
C ARG A 59 6.53 3.26 8.99
N VAL A 60 5.74 3.06 10.05
CA VAL A 60 4.92 1.84 10.21
C VAL A 60 3.92 1.68 9.06
N VAL A 61 3.31 2.78 8.63
CA VAL A 61 2.40 2.80 7.47
C VAL A 61 3.14 2.48 6.17
N VAL A 62 4.35 3.03 5.97
CA VAL A 62 5.22 2.74 4.81
C VAL A 62 5.60 1.25 4.76
N ASP A 63 5.99 0.68 5.90
CA ASP A 63 6.35 -0.74 5.98
C ASP A 63 5.14 -1.64 5.69
N GLY A 64 3.95 -1.27 6.17
CA GLY A 64 2.70 -1.96 5.85
C GLY A 64 2.38 -1.95 4.35
N PHE A 65 2.52 -0.81 3.68
CA PHE A 65 2.29 -0.72 2.23
C PHE A 65 3.32 -1.51 1.42
N ARG A 66 4.59 -1.50 1.82
CA ARG A 66 5.63 -2.32 1.18
C ARG A 66 5.38 -3.80 1.36
N ALA A 67 4.98 -4.24 2.55
CA ALA A 67 4.62 -5.62 2.81
C ALA A 67 3.43 -6.05 1.94
N ALA A 68 2.38 -5.23 1.84
CA ALA A 68 1.25 -5.50 0.96
C ALA A 68 1.68 -5.59 -0.52
N ALA A 69 2.52 -4.66 -1.00
CA ALA A 69 3.05 -4.71 -2.36
C ALA A 69 3.90 -5.97 -2.63
N GLN A 70 4.65 -6.44 -1.64
CA GLN A 70 5.41 -7.70 -1.75
C GLN A 70 4.48 -8.92 -1.78
N LEU A 71 3.39 -8.92 -1.01
CA LEU A 71 2.39 -9.97 -1.06
C LEU A 71 1.71 -10.04 -2.43
N CYS A 72 1.34 -8.89 -3.02
CA CYS A 72 0.83 -8.82 -4.38
C CYS A 72 1.81 -9.43 -5.40
N ARG A 73 3.10 -9.09 -5.28
CA ARG A 73 4.15 -9.58 -6.19
C ARG A 73 4.47 -11.06 -6.00
N SER A 74 4.37 -11.57 -4.77
CA SER A 74 4.67 -12.98 -4.45
C SER A 74 3.53 -13.93 -4.84
N ALA A 75 2.34 -13.37 -5.07
CA ALA A 75 1.16 -14.14 -5.44
C ALA A 75 0.89 -14.15 -6.96
N MET A 76 1.76 -13.53 -7.75
CA MET A 76 1.84 -13.71 -9.20
C MET A 76 2.70 -14.91 -9.56
#